data_AF-A0A947R0F1-F1
#
_entry.id   AF-A0A947R0F1-F1
#
_cell.length_a   1.000
_cell.length_b   1.000
_cell.length_c   1.000
_cell.angle_alpha   90.00
_cell.angle_beta   90.00
_cell.angle_gamma   90.00
#
_symmetry.space_group_name_H-M   'P 1'
#
loop_
_entity.id
_entity.type
_entity.pdbx_description
1 polymer ?
#
loop_
_entity_poly.entity_id
_entity_poly.type
_entity_poly.pdbx_seq_one_letter_code
_entity_poly.pdbx_strand_id
1 'polypeptide(L)'
;MENSVIQIAAEEMKKFGIRSKDLIARFDQNQFVVLLSDIGKKDLIHIAQDIHRSLELLKTKNTCLKDETKLVFSLGLSITLPDLDQYKDFLINKTQKALSESM
;
A
#
# COMPACT_ATOMS: atom_id res chain seq x y z
N MET A 1 -17.75 1.45 -12.93
CA MET A 1 -16.42 0.90 -13.25
C MET A 1 -15.34 1.35 -12.26
N GLU A 2 -15.25 2.62 -11.86
CA GLU A 2 -14.25 3.04 -10.84
C GLU A 2 -14.42 2.32 -9.49
N ASN A 3 -15.65 2.18 -9.00
CA ASN A 3 -15.91 1.47 -7.73
C ASN A 3 -15.47 0.00 -7.73
N SER A 4 -15.47 -0.69 -8.87
CA SER A 4 -15.08 -2.11 -8.93
C SER A 4 -13.57 -2.30 -8.83
N VAL A 5 -12.76 -1.39 -9.36
CA VAL A 5 -11.29 -1.49 -9.30
C VAL A 5 -10.78 -1.28 -7.89
N ILE A 6 -11.29 -0.25 -7.21
CA ILE A 6 -10.91 0.06 -5.82
C ILE A 6 -11.32 -1.09 -4.90
N GLN A 7 -12.49 -1.69 -5.13
CA GLN A 7 -12.95 -2.84 -4.36
C GLN A 7 -12.05 -4.06 -4.57
N ILE A 8 -11.65 -4.35 -5.81
CA ILE A 8 -10.69 -5.42 -6.11
C ILE A 8 -9.35 -5.17 -5.40
N ALA A 9 -8.81 -3.95 -5.48
CA ALA A 9 -7.58 -3.59 -4.78
C ALA A 9 -7.73 -3.75 -3.27
N ALA A 10 -8.86 -3.32 -2.69
CA ALA A 10 -9.13 -3.47 -1.27
C ALA A 10 -9.19 -4.94 -0.83
N GLU A 11 -9.86 -5.81 -1.59
CA GLU A 11 -9.90 -7.26 -1.29
C GLU A 11 -8.51 -7.90 -1.37
N GLU A 12 -7.67 -7.48 -2.32
CA GLU A 12 -6.30 -7.97 -2.40
C GLU A 12 -5.45 -7.46 -1.24
N MET A 13 -5.59 -6.18 -0.87
CA MET A 13 -4.87 -5.55 0.23
C MET A 13 -5.19 -6.20 1.57
N LYS A 14 -6.42 -6.70 1.80
CA LYS A 14 -6.79 -7.44 3.03
C LYS A 14 -5.96 -8.70 3.29
N LYS A 15 -5.26 -9.23 2.27
CA LYS A 15 -4.34 -10.37 2.43
C LYS A 15 -3.05 -9.98 3.14
N PHE A 16 -2.76 -8.68 3.16
CA PHE A 16 -1.64 -8.06 3.86
C PHE A 16 -2.16 -7.46 5.17
N GLY A 17 -1.32 -7.27 6.19
CA GLY A 17 -1.80 -6.95 7.54
C GLY A 17 -2.12 -8.20 8.37
N ILE A 18 -1.15 -9.12 8.39
CA ILE A 18 -1.30 -10.48 8.93
C ILE A 18 -1.25 -10.47 10.46
N ARG A 19 -0.66 -9.43 11.07
CA ARG A 19 -0.50 -9.33 12.52
C ARG A 19 -1.63 -8.50 13.11
N SER A 20 -2.07 -8.86 14.31
CA SER A 20 -3.12 -8.15 15.06
C SER A 20 -2.86 -6.65 15.29
N LYS A 21 -1.62 -6.20 15.12
CA LYS A 21 -1.17 -4.81 15.28
C LYS A 21 -0.99 -4.05 13.96
N ASP A 22 -1.05 -4.75 12.82
CA ASP A 22 -0.94 -4.11 11.51
C ASP A 22 -2.30 -3.50 11.15
N LEU A 23 -2.30 -2.33 10.51
CA LEU A 23 -3.51 -1.64 10.10
C LEU A 23 -3.48 -1.40 8.59
N ILE A 24 -4.57 -1.76 7.91
CA ILE A 24 -4.83 -1.36 6.54
C ILE A 24 -6.03 -0.44 6.53
N ALA A 25 -5.86 0.72 5.89
CA ALA A 25 -6.91 1.71 5.75
C ALA A 25 -6.96 2.24 4.31
N ARG A 26 -8.18 2.51 3.85
CA ARG A 26 -8.38 3.39 2.69
C ARG A 26 -8.22 4.83 3.19
N PHE A 27 -7.16 5.49 2.76
CA PHE A 27 -6.81 6.83 3.22
C PHE A 27 -7.51 7.92 2.41
N ASP A 28 -7.68 7.68 1.12
CA ASP A 28 -8.42 8.57 0.21
C ASP A 28 -9.10 7.74 -0.90
N GLN A 29 -9.70 8.40 -1.90
CA GLN A 29 -10.44 7.77 -2.98
C GLN A 29 -9.67 6.61 -3.62
N ASN A 30 -8.39 6.84 -3.99
CA ASN A 30 -7.54 5.85 -4.66
C ASN A 30 -6.27 5.52 -3.86
N GLN A 31 -6.22 5.88 -2.58
CA GLN A 31 -5.02 5.69 -1.74
C GLN A 31 -5.30 4.75 -0.59
N PHE A 32 -4.36 3.84 -0.37
CA PHE A 32 -4.36 2.90 0.74
C PHE A 32 -3.11 3.13 1.58
N VAL A 33 -3.25 2.97 2.90
CA VAL A 33 -2.16 3.02 3.85
C VAL A 33 -2.06 1.68 4.56
N VAL A 34 -0.83 1.20 4.69
CA VAL A 34 -0.48 0.04 5.51
C VAL A 34 0.44 0.53 6.62
N LEU A 35 -0.05 0.50 7.86
CA LEU A 35 0.72 0.82 9.04
C LEU A 35 1.25 -0.47 9.65
N LEU A 36 2.57 -0.56 9.80
CA LEU A 36 3.26 -1.73 10.33
C LEU A 36 4.06 -1.33 11.57
N SER A 37 3.82 -2.00 12.70
CA SER A 37 4.55 -1.76 13.95
C SER A 37 5.63 -2.82 14.17
N ASP A 38 6.71 -2.43 14.85
CA ASP A 38 7.86 -3.28 15.22
C ASP A 38 8.37 -4.12 14.04
N ILE A 39 8.80 -3.44 12.98
CA ILE A 39 9.45 -4.05 11.83
C ILE A 39 10.78 -3.36 11.53
N GLY A 40 11.70 -4.08 10.90
CA GLY A 40 12.91 -3.50 10.35
C GLY A 40 12.73 -3.05 8.90
N LYS A 41 13.72 -2.32 8.38
CA LYS A 41 13.76 -1.89 6.98
C LYS A 41 13.69 -3.07 5.99
N LYS A 42 14.34 -4.19 6.32
CA LYS A 42 14.33 -5.40 5.47
C LYS A 42 12.93 -6.00 5.36
N ASP A 43 12.19 -6.03 6.46
CA ASP A 43 10.82 -6.54 6.51
C ASP A 43 9.89 -5.62 5.73
N LEU A 44 10.03 -4.30 5.90
CA LEU A 44 9.25 -3.30 5.14
C LEU A 44 9.40 -3.50 3.63
N ILE A 45 10.63 -3.69 3.15
CA ILE A 45 10.91 -3.91 1.73
C ILE A 45 10.29 -5.23 1.26
N HIS A 46 10.44 -6.32 2.03
CA HIS A 46 9.83 -7.61 1.67
C HIS A 46 8.31 -7.51 1.56
N ILE A 47 7.66 -6.94 2.57
CA ILE A 47 6.20 -6.76 2.60
C ILE A 47 5.75 -5.90 1.43
N ALA A 48 6.46 -4.81 1.13
CA ALA A 48 6.15 -3.94 -0.01
C ALA A 48 6.27 -4.67 -1.36
N GLN A 49 7.31 -5.50 -1.54
CA GLN A 49 7.50 -6.30 -2.73
C GLN A 49 6.40 -7.35 -2.90
N ASP A 50 5.96 -7.97 -1.80
CA ASP A 50 4.88 -8.96 -1.84
C ASP A 50 3.54 -8.31 -2.16
N ILE A 51 3.23 -7.15 -1.57
CA ILE A 51 2.06 -6.32 -1.93
C ILE A 51 2.11 -5.97 -3.42
N HIS A 52 3.23 -5.43 -3.90
CA HIS A 52 3.39 -5.04 -5.29
C HIS A 52 3.17 -6.23 -6.24
N ARG A 53 3.81 -7.38 -5.96
CA ARG A 53 3.67 -8.59 -6.78
C ARG A 53 2.23 -9.08 -6.82
N SER A 54 1.53 -9.07 -5.68
CA SER A 54 0.14 -9.50 -5.59
C SER A 54 -0.80 -8.57 -6.37
N LEU A 55 -0.62 -7.26 -6.26
CA LEU A 55 -1.37 -6.27 -7.05
C LEU A 55 -1.07 -6.36 -8.55
N GLU A 56 0.17 -6.68 -8.94
CA GLU A 56 0.53 -6.96 -10.34
C GLU A 56 -0.20 -8.21 -10.88
N LEU A 57 -0.39 -9.24 -10.05
CA LEU A 57 -1.12 -10.45 -10.44
C LEU A 57 -2.64 -10.22 -10.57
N LEU A 58 -3.20 -9.17 -9.99
CA LEU A 58 -4.60 -8.80 -10.24
C LEU A 58 -4.85 -8.44 -11.71
N LYS A 59 -3.81 -7.97 -12.41
CA LYS A 59 -3.87 -7.61 -13.84
C LYS A 59 -4.20 -8.80 -14.74
N THR A 60 -3.91 -10.02 -14.29
CA THR A 60 -4.05 -11.23 -15.12
C THR A 60 -5.34 -12.01 -14.84
N LYS A 61 -6.09 -11.67 -13.78
CA LYS A 61 -7.22 -12.49 -13.30
C LYS A 61 -8.60 -11.84 -13.40
N ASN A 62 -8.70 -10.53 -13.62
CA ASN A 62 -9.98 -9.83 -13.54
C ASN A 62 -10.58 -9.51 -14.93
N THR A 63 -11.56 -10.32 -15.33
CA THR A 63 -12.39 -10.16 -16.54
C THR A 63 -13.31 -8.93 -16.53
N CYS A 64 -13.41 -8.22 -15.39
CA CYS A 64 -14.18 -6.97 -15.27
C CYS A 64 -13.44 -5.75 -15.81
N LEU A 65 -12.12 -5.83 -15.96
CA LEU A 65 -11.34 -4.84 -16.70
C LEU A 65 -11.44 -5.24 -18.17
N LYS A 66 -11.77 -4.29 -19.06
CA LYS A 66 -11.61 -4.55 -20.51
C LYS A 66 -10.16 -5.02 -20.72
N ASP A 67 -9.95 -6.01 -21.59
CA ASP A 67 -8.68 -6.75 -21.81
C ASP A 67 -7.41 -5.88 -22.04
N GLU A 68 -7.55 -4.57 -22.13
CA GLU A 68 -6.49 -3.59 -22.34
C GLU A 68 -6.24 -2.65 -21.14
N THR A 69 -7.00 -2.75 -20.04
CA THR A 69 -6.87 -1.81 -18.91
C THR A 69 -5.72 -2.22 -18.00
N LYS A 70 -4.55 -1.59 -18.19
CA LYS A 70 -3.39 -1.77 -17.32
C LYS A 70 -3.52 -0.95 -16.03
N LEU A 71 -3.87 -1.61 -14.92
CA LEU A 71 -3.73 -1.00 -13.60
C LEU A 71 -2.25 -0.80 -13.27
N VAL A 72 -1.90 0.29 -12.60
CA VAL A 72 -0.56 0.56 -12.11
C VAL A 72 -0.69 1.04 -10.68
N PHE A 73 0.13 0.49 -9.79
CA PHE A 73 0.15 0.84 -8.38
C PHE A 73 1.54 1.38 -8.04
N SER A 74 1.58 2.54 -7.37
CA SER A 74 2.81 3.13 -6.83
C SER A 74 2.82 2.93 -5.31
N LEU A 75 3.99 2.67 -4.73
CA LEU A 75 4.16 2.41 -3.31
C LEU A 75 5.22 3.35 -2.73
N GLY A 76 4.79 4.24 -1.83
CA GLY A 76 5.69 5.02 -0.98
C GLY A 76 6.04 4.24 0.29
N LEU A 77 7.33 4.08 0.58
CA LEU A 77 7.80 3.35 1.76
C LEU A 77 8.51 4.29 2.72
N SER A 78 8.12 4.24 3.99
CA SER A 78 8.85 4.93 5.05
C SER A 78 8.89 4.09 6.32
N ILE A 79 9.94 4.31 7.10
CA ILE A 79 10.12 3.73 8.43
C ILE A 79 10.68 4.84 9.32
N THR A 80 10.24 4.83 10.58
CA THR A 80 10.77 5.71 11.62
C THR A 80 10.86 4.95 12.94
N LEU A 81 11.81 5.35 13.77
CA LEU A 81 11.76 5.05 15.19
C LEU A 81 10.95 6.16 15.83
N PRO A 82 9.90 5.86 16.61
CA PRO A 82 9.13 6.88 17.29
C PRO A 82 10.07 7.66 18.22
N ASP A 83 10.28 8.93 17.91
CA ASP A 83 10.90 9.89 18.82
C ASP A 83 9.78 10.69 19.46
N LEU A 84 9.90 11.04 20.73
CA LEU A 84 8.87 11.78 21.47
C LEU A 84 8.57 13.15 20.84
N ASP A 85 9.54 13.71 20.12
CA ASP A 85 9.42 14.98 19.40
C ASP A 85 8.97 14.84 17.94
N GLN A 86 8.83 13.61 17.42
CA GLN A 86 8.36 13.36 16.06
C GLN A 86 6.85 13.13 16.01
N TYR A 87 6.14 14.15 15.53
CA TYR A 87 4.71 14.09 15.24
C TYR A 87 4.39 13.07 14.14
N LYS A 88 3.18 12.48 14.21
CA LYS A 88 2.65 11.51 13.23
C LYS A 88 2.77 12.01 11.79
N ASP A 89 2.65 13.32 11.59
CA ASP A 89 2.76 13.98 10.28
C ASP A 89 4.12 13.79 9.63
N PHE A 90 5.19 13.63 10.42
CA PHE A 90 6.53 13.36 9.87
C PHE A 90 6.56 12.05 9.08
N LEU A 91 5.96 10.99 9.63
CA LEU A 91 5.91 9.68 8.96
C LEU A 91 5.03 9.75 7.71
N ILE A 92 3.87 10.42 7.80
CA ILE A 92 2.94 10.57 6.68
C ILE A 92 3.61 11.37 5.55
N ASN A 93 4.19 12.54 5.86
CA ASN A 93 4.84 13.42 4.88
C ASN A 93 6.02 12.72 4.21
N LYS A 94 6.83 11.98 4.98
CA LYS A 94 7.95 11.18 4.43
C LYS A 94 7.45 10.09 3.48
N THR A 95 6.33 9.45 3.81
CA THR A 95 5.70 8.43 2.94
C THR A 95 5.13 9.05 1.67
N GLN A 96 4.43 10.18 1.78
CA GLN A 96 3.87 10.90 0.64
C GLN A 96 4.95 11.39 -0.32
N LYS A 97 6.07 11.90 0.23
CA LYS A 97 7.23 12.27 -0.58
C LYS A 97 7.78 11.07 -1.37
N ALA A 98 7.99 9.94 -0.69
CA ALA A 98 8.47 8.72 -1.34
C ALA A 98 7.48 8.21 -2.41
N LEU A 99 6.17 8.34 -2.17
CA LEU A 99 5.14 8.00 -3.15
C LEU A 99 5.22 8.91 -4.39
N SER A 100 5.34 10.23 -4.20
CA SER A 100 5.46 11.19 -5.29
C SER A 100 6.72 10.95 -6.15
N GLU A 101 7.80 10.48 -5.55
CA GLU A 101 9.05 10.14 -6.26
C GLU A 101 8.97 8.79 -6.99
N SER A 102 7.93 7.99 -6.74
CA SER A 102 7.71 6.67 -7.35
C SER A 102 6.74 6.67 -8.54
N MET A 103 6.19 7.85 -8.89
CA MET A 103 5.28 8.06 -10.01
C MET A 103 6.01 8.44 -11.30
#